data_AF-A0A494T9A3-F1
#
_entry.id   AF-A0A494T9A3-F1
#
_cell.length_a   1.000
_cell.length_b   1.000
_cell.length_c   1.000
_cell.angle_alpha   90.00
_cell.angle_beta   90.00
_cell.angle_gamma   90.00
#
_symmetry.space_group_name_H-M   'P 1'
#
loop_
_entity.id
_entity.type
_entity.pdbx_description
1 polymer ?
#
loop_
_entity_poly.entity_id
_entity_poly.type
_entity_poly.pdbx_seq_one_letter_code
_entity_poly.pdbx_strand_id
1 'polypeptide(L)'
;MTVSLSVSRKNLRGYLAVSAMIALAACSSSSVIHRPDMIQPISNRAQFDDAVALLVDGDVKAARKMLSMMAKRDPSDQQTAALIASLDADPVAALGTKSFAYRVQPGDHMTSLAQRFLGDRLKFYLLARYNSIDVPKKIVTGQTLRIPGTAPPVVAAPPPRPIVNVPVHPPVAPPVEAKPVPKPPVTAPLATPLTLHRAAQLRGAGLAALNAGKVDRAVTLLRQAAALDHDSPAIRTDLARALRIQATVAARR
;
A
#
# COMPACT_ATOMS: atom_id res chain seq x y z
N MET A 1 -18.12 6.88 -73.38
CA MET A 1 -18.94 5.97 -72.57
C MET A 1 -20.12 6.76 -72.05
N THR A 2 -21.31 6.32 -72.44
CA THR A 2 -22.58 7.05 -72.48
C THR A 2 -23.20 7.20 -71.09
N VAL A 3 -23.58 8.43 -70.72
CA VAL A 3 -24.39 8.75 -69.55
C VAL A 3 -25.85 8.53 -69.92
N SER A 4 -26.60 7.77 -69.12
CA SER A 4 -28.07 7.62 -69.27
C SER A 4 -28.77 7.98 -67.97
N LEU A 5 -29.64 8.97 -68.07
CA LEU A 5 -30.58 9.43 -67.05
C LEU A 5 -31.70 8.40 -66.85
N SER A 6 -32.23 8.29 -65.64
CA SER A 6 -33.63 7.90 -65.47
C SER A 6 -34.28 8.72 -64.35
N VAL A 7 -35.34 9.41 -64.73
CA VAL A 7 -36.19 10.28 -63.91
C VAL A 7 -37.52 9.55 -63.71
N SER A 8 -38.13 9.80 -62.54
CA SER A 8 -39.58 9.91 -62.35
C SER A 8 -40.37 8.63 -62.02
N ARG A 9 -41.02 8.64 -60.86
CA ARG A 9 -42.47 8.92 -60.80
C ARG A 9 -42.91 9.32 -59.39
N LYS A 10 -43.53 10.51 -59.32
CA LYS A 10 -44.43 10.99 -58.28
C LYS A 10 -45.58 10.01 -58.07
N ASN A 11 -46.14 9.97 -56.85
CA ASN A 11 -47.57 10.08 -56.52
C ASN A 11 -47.74 9.97 -54.98
N LEU A 12 -48.70 10.54 -54.26
CA LEU A 12 -49.68 11.63 -54.43
C LEU A 12 -50.60 11.53 -53.19
N ARG A 13 -50.84 12.64 -52.46
CA ARG A 13 -51.99 12.94 -51.54
C ARG A 13 -52.15 11.99 -50.32
N GLY A 14 -52.16 12.42 -49.06
CA GLY A 14 -52.79 13.60 -48.45
C GLY A 14 -54.06 13.16 -47.71
N TYR A 15 -54.08 13.16 -46.37
CA TYR A 15 -55.30 13.28 -45.57
C TYR A 15 -55.01 13.93 -44.21
N LEU A 16 -55.90 14.85 -43.87
CA LEU A 16 -55.96 15.71 -42.70
C LEU A 16 -56.71 14.99 -41.57
N ALA A 17 -56.39 15.36 -40.33
CA ALA A 17 -57.34 15.65 -39.24
C ALA A 17 -57.56 14.64 -38.08
N VAL A 18 -57.69 15.30 -36.90
CA VAL A 18 -58.52 15.00 -35.72
C VAL A 18 -57.89 14.24 -34.51
N SER A 19 -57.46 15.06 -33.55
CA SER A 19 -57.89 15.13 -32.14
C SER A 19 -57.79 13.93 -31.16
N ALA A 20 -57.09 14.24 -30.06
CA ALA A 20 -57.48 14.09 -28.65
C ALA A 20 -57.65 12.69 -28.04
N MET A 21 -56.81 12.37 -27.05
CA MET A 21 -57.27 11.73 -25.81
C MET A 21 -56.43 12.20 -24.60
N ILE A 22 -57.15 12.77 -23.63
CA ILE A 22 -56.70 13.20 -22.30
C ILE A 22 -56.72 11.98 -21.37
N ALA A 23 -55.63 11.73 -20.67
CA ALA A 23 -55.52 10.89 -19.47
C ALA A 23 -54.12 11.19 -18.89
N LEU A 24 -53.86 11.53 -17.62
CA LEU A 24 -54.45 11.10 -16.36
C LEU A 24 -54.01 12.12 -15.29
N ALA A 25 -54.92 12.62 -14.46
CA ALA A 25 -54.58 13.33 -13.23
C ALA A 25 -54.43 12.32 -12.06
N ALA A 26 -53.50 12.64 -11.16
CA ALA A 26 -52.96 11.83 -10.08
C ALA A 26 -53.96 11.40 -9.00
N CYS A 27 -53.69 10.27 -8.35
CA CYS A 27 -53.31 10.27 -6.92
C CYS A 27 -52.93 8.87 -6.40
N SER A 28 -51.98 8.92 -5.46
CA SER A 28 -51.83 8.02 -4.32
C SER A 28 -50.82 6.86 -4.41
N SER A 29 -49.98 6.87 -3.36
CA SER A 29 -49.42 5.72 -2.66
C SER A 29 -47.96 5.36 -2.98
N SER A 30 -47.11 5.68 -2.00
CA SER A 30 -46.06 4.81 -1.47
C SER A 30 -45.01 4.30 -2.45
N SER A 31 -43.84 4.94 -2.40
CA SER A 31 -42.67 4.30 -1.80
C SER A 31 -41.63 5.38 -1.58
N VAL A 32 -41.02 5.39 -0.40
CA VAL A 32 -39.69 5.95 -0.24
C VAL A 32 -38.84 5.24 -1.29
N ILE A 33 -38.61 5.90 -2.42
CA ILE A 33 -37.59 5.49 -3.37
C ILE A 33 -36.31 5.61 -2.56
N HIS A 34 -35.86 4.47 -2.05
CA HIS A 34 -34.48 4.26 -1.70
C HIS A 34 -33.71 4.69 -2.94
N ARG A 35 -33.13 5.88 -2.91
CA ARG A 35 -32.22 6.30 -3.98
C ARG A 35 -31.19 5.18 -4.04
N PRO A 36 -31.01 4.49 -5.19
CA PRO A 36 -29.96 3.51 -5.30
C PRO A 36 -28.68 4.23 -4.86
N ASP A 37 -27.94 3.57 -3.97
CA ASP A 37 -26.65 4.03 -3.45
C ASP A 37 -25.91 4.72 -4.61
N MET A 38 -25.74 6.04 -4.47
CA MET A 38 -25.08 6.86 -5.48
C MET A 38 -23.77 6.14 -5.79
N ILE A 39 -23.60 5.70 -7.03
CA ILE A 39 -22.39 5.08 -7.58
C ILE A 39 -21.21 5.85 -6.99
N GLN A 40 -20.59 5.31 -5.95
CA GLN A 40 -19.43 5.96 -5.37
C GLN A 40 -18.42 5.92 -6.50
N PRO A 41 -17.98 7.08 -7.03
CA PRO A 41 -16.95 7.07 -8.04
C PRO A 41 -15.80 6.37 -7.34
N ILE A 42 -15.42 5.17 -7.81
CA ILE A 42 -14.24 4.48 -7.30
C ILE A 42 -13.15 5.54 -7.42
N SER A 43 -12.74 6.09 -6.28
CA SER A 43 -11.89 7.28 -6.30
C SER A 43 -10.63 6.87 -7.04
N ASN A 44 -10.14 7.70 -7.97
CA ASN A 44 -8.91 7.41 -8.71
C ASN A 44 -7.79 6.95 -7.74
N ARG A 45 -7.80 7.49 -6.51
CA ARG A 45 -6.92 7.06 -5.42
C ARG A 45 -7.08 5.61 -4.98
N ALA A 46 -8.31 5.12 -4.80
CA ALA A 46 -8.56 3.73 -4.40
C ALA A 46 -8.11 2.75 -5.49
N GLN A 47 -8.42 3.03 -6.76
CA GLN A 47 -7.96 2.21 -7.89
C GLN A 47 -6.43 2.20 -8.02
N PHE A 48 -5.80 3.34 -7.73
CA PHE A 48 -4.34 3.45 -7.70
C PHE A 48 -3.74 2.59 -6.58
N ASP A 49 -4.30 2.67 -5.38
CA ASP A 49 -3.86 1.88 -4.23
C ASP A 49 -4.03 0.37 -4.50
N ASP A 50 -5.13 -0.04 -5.15
CA ASP A 50 -5.35 -1.43 -5.59
C ASP A 50 -4.32 -1.87 -6.62
N ALA A 51 -3.96 -1.00 -7.57
CA ALA A 51 -2.93 -1.29 -8.58
C ALA A 51 -1.54 -1.45 -7.93
N VAL A 52 -1.23 -0.63 -6.93
CA VAL A 52 0.00 -0.77 -6.14
C VAL A 52 0.00 -2.08 -5.35
N ALA A 53 -1.13 -2.46 -4.76
CA ALA A 53 -1.24 -3.74 -4.04
C ALA A 53 -0.97 -4.94 -4.96
N LEU A 54 -1.53 -4.94 -6.18
CA LEU A 54 -1.27 -5.96 -7.19
C LEU A 54 0.23 -6.06 -7.53
N LEU A 55 0.92 -4.93 -7.71
CA LEU A 55 2.37 -4.92 -7.94
C LEU A 55 3.17 -5.44 -6.75
N VAL A 56 2.77 -5.10 -5.52
CA VAL A 56 3.38 -5.62 -4.30
C VAL A 56 3.23 -7.14 -4.22
N ASP A 57 2.07 -7.65 -4.65
CA ASP A 57 1.77 -9.08 -4.72
C ASP A 57 2.46 -9.82 -5.87
N GLY A 58 3.03 -9.09 -6.83
CA GLY A 58 3.68 -9.63 -8.02
C GLY A 58 2.72 -9.87 -9.20
N ASP A 59 1.45 -9.44 -9.11
CA ASP A 59 0.50 -9.49 -10.22
C ASP A 59 0.66 -8.28 -11.14
N VAL A 60 1.79 -8.27 -11.85
CA VAL A 60 2.18 -7.18 -12.75
C VAL A 60 1.19 -7.04 -13.90
N LYS A 61 0.61 -8.16 -14.36
CA LYS A 61 -0.32 -8.18 -15.49
C LYS A 61 -1.64 -7.48 -15.12
N ALA A 62 -2.23 -7.82 -13.97
CA ALA A 62 -3.44 -7.17 -13.50
C ALA A 62 -3.19 -5.69 -13.18
N ALA A 63 -2.08 -5.38 -12.51
CA ALA A 63 -1.70 -4.00 -12.21
C ALA A 63 -1.56 -3.15 -13.48
N ARG A 64 -0.84 -3.64 -14.50
CA ARG A 64 -0.65 -2.94 -15.78
C ARG A 64 -1.99 -2.68 -16.48
N LYS A 65 -2.89 -3.67 -16.47
CA LYS A 65 -4.23 -3.52 -17.04
C LYS A 65 -5.00 -2.41 -16.32
N MET A 66 -4.98 -2.40 -14.99
CA MET A 66 -5.65 -1.38 -14.19
C MET A 66 -5.08 0.02 -14.44
N LEU A 67 -3.75 0.17 -14.38
CA LEU A 67 -3.08 1.45 -14.63
C LEU A 67 -3.34 1.96 -16.05
N SER A 68 -3.39 1.08 -17.05
CA SER A 68 -3.73 1.49 -18.42
C SER A 68 -5.17 2.00 -18.53
N MET A 69 -6.13 1.38 -17.83
CA MET A 69 -7.51 1.89 -17.79
C MET A 69 -7.57 3.27 -17.10
N MET A 70 -6.81 3.45 -16.01
CA MET A 70 -6.71 4.73 -15.31
C MET A 70 -6.11 5.82 -16.20
N ALA A 71 -5.00 5.53 -16.88
CA ALA A 71 -4.35 6.47 -17.80
C ALA A 71 -5.23 6.88 -18.99
N LYS A 72 -6.10 5.99 -19.48
CA LYS A 72 -7.07 6.32 -20.53
C LYS A 72 -8.15 7.29 -20.04
N ARG A 73 -8.54 7.16 -18.77
CA ARG A 73 -9.58 8.01 -18.16
C ARG A 73 -9.04 9.37 -17.76
N ASP A 74 -7.84 9.41 -17.20
CA ASP A 74 -7.16 10.62 -16.77
C ASP A 74 -5.71 10.62 -17.30
N PRO A 75 -5.49 11.12 -18.54
CA PRO A 75 -4.16 11.21 -19.11
C PRO A 75 -3.23 12.19 -18.38
N SER A 76 -3.77 13.07 -17.52
CA SER A 76 -3.01 14.06 -16.77
C SER A 76 -2.46 13.52 -15.43
N ASP A 77 -2.90 12.33 -15.00
CA ASP A 77 -2.43 11.71 -13.76
C ASP A 77 -0.96 11.26 -13.85
N GLN A 78 -0.11 12.13 -13.32
CA GLN A 78 1.33 11.92 -13.25
C GLN A 78 1.71 10.67 -12.44
N GLN A 79 0.92 10.28 -11.42
CA GLN A 79 1.26 9.14 -10.59
C GLN A 79 1.07 7.82 -11.35
N THR A 80 -0.05 7.69 -12.07
CA THR A 80 -0.32 6.54 -12.94
C THR A 80 0.72 6.47 -14.06
N ALA A 81 1.02 7.58 -14.71
CA ALA A 81 2.03 7.62 -15.77
C ALA A 81 3.43 7.21 -15.26
N ALA A 82 3.86 7.73 -14.11
CA ALA A 82 5.15 7.39 -13.51
C ALA A 82 5.22 5.91 -13.12
N LEU A 83 4.14 5.35 -12.57
CA LEU A 83 4.10 3.94 -12.18
C LEU A 83 4.14 3.04 -13.42
N ILE A 84 3.40 3.35 -14.50
CA ILE A 84 3.49 2.61 -15.77
C ILE A 84 4.91 2.65 -16.32
N ALA A 85 5.54 3.83 -16.37
CA ALA A 85 6.92 3.97 -16.85
C ALA A 85 7.89 3.10 -16.04
N SER A 86 7.68 2.99 -14.72
CA SER A 86 8.51 2.14 -13.85
C SER A 86 8.41 0.64 -14.15
N LEU A 87 7.30 0.16 -14.73
CA LEU A 87 7.11 -1.25 -15.05
C LEU A 87 7.98 -1.69 -16.23
N ASP A 88 8.13 -0.81 -17.22
CA ASP A 88 8.85 -1.09 -18.47
C ASP A 88 10.30 -0.59 -18.46
N ALA A 89 10.65 0.32 -17.55
CA ALA A 89 12.00 0.85 -17.43
C ALA A 89 13.02 -0.23 -17.07
N ASP A 90 14.26 -0.07 -17.56
CA ASP A 90 15.41 -0.83 -17.07
C ASP A 90 15.80 -0.32 -15.67
N PRO A 91 15.87 -1.18 -14.65
CA PRO A 91 16.10 -0.74 -13.28
C PRO A 91 17.48 -0.12 -13.07
N VAL A 92 18.51 -0.58 -13.79
CA VAL A 92 19.87 -0.06 -13.64
C VAL A 92 20.02 1.27 -14.38
N ALA A 93 19.42 1.42 -15.55
CA ALA A 93 19.37 2.68 -16.28
C ALA A 93 18.58 3.75 -15.51
N ALA A 94 17.45 3.37 -14.90
CA ALA A 94 16.58 4.30 -14.18
C ALA A 94 17.13 4.72 -12.79
N LEU A 95 17.78 3.81 -12.07
CA LEU A 95 18.25 4.07 -10.70
C LEU A 95 19.78 4.31 -10.60
N GLY A 96 20.52 3.96 -11.64
CA GLY A 96 21.98 4.07 -11.72
C GLY A 96 22.73 2.79 -11.34
N THR A 97 24.01 2.75 -11.71
CA THR A 97 24.90 1.60 -11.49
C THR A 97 25.49 1.57 -10.08
N LYS A 98 25.66 2.73 -9.44
CA LYS A 98 26.19 2.85 -8.08
C LYS A 98 25.14 2.37 -7.08
N SER A 99 25.57 1.52 -6.14
CA SER A 99 24.72 1.02 -5.07
C SER A 99 25.55 0.73 -3.82
N PHE A 100 24.87 0.65 -2.69
CA PHE A 100 25.41 0.17 -1.42
C PHE A 100 24.58 -0.99 -0.87
N ALA A 101 25.19 -1.80 -0.02
CA ALA A 101 24.52 -2.93 0.62
C ALA A 101 23.70 -2.48 1.83
N TYR A 102 22.46 -2.93 1.91
CA TYR A 102 21.56 -2.71 3.04
C TYR A 102 20.99 -4.02 3.56
N ARG A 103 21.11 -4.26 4.87
CA ARG A 103 20.48 -5.40 5.56
C ARG A 103 19.04 -5.03 5.91
N VAL A 104 18.08 -5.72 5.31
CA VAL A 104 16.64 -5.59 5.60
C VAL A 104 16.41 -5.79 7.08
N GLN A 105 15.77 -4.82 7.72
CA GLN A 105 15.43 -4.83 9.13
C GLN A 105 14.01 -5.38 9.35
N PRO A 106 13.68 -5.85 10.57
CA PRO A 106 12.30 -6.19 10.91
C PRO A 106 11.37 -4.99 10.66
N GLY A 107 10.28 -5.21 9.93
CA GLY A 107 9.32 -4.16 9.58
C GLY A 107 9.64 -3.35 8.32
N ASP A 108 10.76 -3.62 7.66
CA ASP A 108 11.03 -3.03 6.34
C ASP A 108 10.11 -3.63 5.28
N HIS A 109 9.53 -2.77 4.45
CA HIS A 109 8.78 -3.10 3.25
C HIS A 109 9.44 -2.45 2.03
N MET A 110 9.34 -3.07 0.85
CA MET A 110 9.97 -2.52 -0.36
C MET A 110 9.53 -1.08 -0.65
N THR A 111 8.26 -0.76 -0.43
CA THR A 111 7.69 0.60 -0.56
C THR A 111 8.34 1.60 0.41
N SER A 112 8.52 1.19 1.67
CA SER A 112 9.18 2.02 2.68
C SER A 112 10.67 2.23 2.39
N LEU A 113 11.37 1.21 1.88
CA LEU A 113 12.78 1.30 1.49
C LEU A 113 12.96 2.24 0.30
N ALA A 114 12.09 2.14 -0.71
CA ALA A 114 12.11 3.07 -1.84
C ALA A 114 11.84 4.51 -1.40
N GLN A 115 10.86 4.74 -0.53
CA GLN A 115 10.62 6.08 0.01
C GLN A 115 11.83 6.62 0.78
N ARG A 116 12.46 5.79 1.61
CA ARG A 116 13.59 6.17 2.46
C ARG A 116 14.86 6.47 1.67
N PHE A 117 15.19 5.63 0.69
CA PHE A 117 16.48 5.69 0.00
C PHE A 117 16.41 6.34 -1.38
N LEU A 118 15.27 6.25 -2.07
CA LEU A 118 15.07 6.82 -3.42
C LEU A 118 14.21 8.10 -3.39
N GLY A 119 13.69 8.47 -2.22
CA GLY A 119 12.81 9.63 -2.03
C GLY A 119 11.39 9.44 -2.57
N ASP A 120 11.10 8.29 -3.19
CA ASP A 120 9.84 8.04 -3.89
C ASP A 120 9.38 6.60 -3.67
N ARG A 121 8.25 6.47 -2.96
CA ARG A 121 7.61 5.18 -2.70
C ARG A 121 7.23 4.42 -3.97
N LEU A 122 6.98 5.09 -5.10
CA LEU A 122 6.56 4.46 -6.36
C LEU A 122 7.68 3.70 -7.05
N LYS A 123 8.94 3.98 -6.70
CA LYS A 123 10.12 3.27 -7.22
C LYS A 123 10.35 1.90 -6.58
N PHE A 124 9.45 1.43 -5.71
CA PHE A 124 9.57 0.14 -5.03
C PHE A 124 9.67 -1.05 -6.00
N TYR A 125 8.92 -1.02 -7.11
CA TYR A 125 8.94 -2.09 -8.09
C TYR A 125 10.27 -2.10 -8.87
N LEU A 126 10.76 -0.92 -9.25
CA LEU A 126 12.09 -0.73 -9.81
C LEU A 126 13.20 -1.24 -8.86
N LEU A 127 13.10 -0.92 -7.57
CA LEU A 127 14.05 -1.39 -6.56
C LEU A 127 14.02 -2.91 -6.39
N ALA A 128 12.84 -3.53 -6.45
CA ALA A 128 12.70 -4.98 -6.42
C ALA A 128 13.40 -5.63 -7.63
N ARG A 129 13.14 -5.12 -8.84
CA ARG A 129 13.79 -5.59 -10.08
C ARG A 129 15.30 -5.34 -10.07
N TYR A 130 15.77 -4.23 -9.50
CA TYR A 130 17.19 -3.95 -9.30
C TYR A 130 17.89 -5.03 -8.47
N ASN A 131 17.15 -5.70 -7.58
CA ASN A 131 17.60 -6.79 -6.72
C ASN A 131 17.23 -8.17 -7.25
N SER A 132 16.74 -8.28 -8.49
CA SER A 132 16.23 -9.52 -9.08
C SER A 132 15.11 -10.18 -8.25
N ILE A 133 14.25 -9.35 -7.66
CA ILE A 133 13.09 -9.79 -6.86
C ILE A 133 11.82 -9.52 -7.68
N ASP A 134 11.17 -10.58 -8.14
CA ASP A 134 9.94 -10.48 -8.96
C ASP A 134 8.73 -10.03 -8.13
N VAL A 135 8.69 -10.44 -6.86
CA VAL A 135 7.56 -10.19 -5.97
C VAL A 135 8.02 -9.30 -4.80
N PRO A 136 7.70 -7.98 -4.81
CA PRO A 136 8.20 -7.04 -3.82
C PRO A 136 7.86 -7.39 -2.37
N LYS A 137 6.74 -8.08 -2.10
CA LYS A 137 6.38 -8.54 -0.74
C LYS A 137 7.25 -9.68 -0.21
N LYS A 138 8.03 -10.37 -1.05
CA LYS A 138 8.84 -11.54 -0.67
C LYS A 138 10.22 -11.19 -0.11
N ILE A 139 10.48 -9.92 0.24
CA ILE A 139 11.72 -9.58 0.95
C ILE A 139 11.73 -10.24 2.34
N VAL A 140 12.91 -10.69 2.75
CA VAL A 140 13.10 -11.38 4.03
C VAL A 140 13.95 -10.52 4.95
N THR A 141 13.57 -10.43 6.22
CA THR A 141 14.41 -9.76 7.23
C THR A 141 15.79 -10.41 7.29
N GLY A 142 16.83 -9.58 7.33
CA GLY A 142 18.22 -10.02 7.26
C GLY A 142 18.73 -10.31 5.84
N GLN A 143 17.88 -10.23 4.81
CA GLN A 143 18.34 -10.24 3.43
C GLN A 143 19.20 -8.99 3.16
N THR A 144 20.27 -9.15 2.39
CA THR A 144 21.07 -8.01 1.91
C THR A 144 20.51 -7.56 0.56
N LEU A 145 20.07 -6.31 0.47
CA LEU A 145 19.64 -5.66 -0.77
C LEU A 145 20.71 -4.68 -1.25
N ARG A 146 20.83 -4.55 -2.57
CA ARG A 146 21.54 -3.48 -3.25
C ARG A 146 20.60 -2.28 -3.36
N ILE A 147 20.98 -1.19 -2.70
CA ILE A 147 20.24 0.07 -2.73
C ILE A 147 20.98 1.05 -3.64
N PRO A 148 20.34 1.55 -4.71
CA PRO A 148 20.96 2.51 -5.61
C PRO A 148 21.33 3.83 -4.93
N GLY A 149 22.43 4.43 -5.41
CA GLY A 149 22.97 5.68 -4.89
C GLY A 149 24.14 5.49 -3.92
N THR A 150 24.43 6.55 -3.17
CA THR A 150 25.50 6.57 -2.18
C THR A 150 24.93 6.25 -0.81
N ALA A 151 25.64 5.43 -0.03
CA ALA A 151 25.25 5.15 1.34
C ALA A 151 25.09 6.48 2.11
N PRO A 152 23.99 6.67 2.85
CA PRO A 152 23.91 7.78 3.80
C PRO A 152 25.10 7.70 4.77
N PRO A 153 25.62 8.83 5.27
CA PRO A 153 26.65 8.82 6.30
C PRO A 153 26.19 7.93 7.45
N VAL A 154 26.87 6.80 7.63
CA VAL A 154 26.56 5.87 8.70
C VAL A 154 26.98 6.58 9.98
N VAL A 155 26.03 7.04 10.80
CA VAL A 155 26.30 7.15 12.23
C VAL A 155 26.54 5.71 12.64
N ALA A 156 27.81 5.34 12.79
CA ALA A 156 28.25 3.95 12.96
C ALA A 156 27.32 3.22 13.93
N ALA A 157 26.51 2.29 13.40
CA ALA A 157 26.01 1.23 14.25
C ALA A 157 27.26 0.56 14.84
N PRO A 158 27.31 0.30 16.16
CA PRO A 158 28.46 -0.36 16.75
C PRO A 158 28.76 -1.62 15.93
N PRO A 159 30.04 -1.91 15.65
CA PRO A 159 30.41 -3.07 14.86
C PRO A 159 29.72 -4.30 15.45
N PRO A 160 29.34 -5.31 14.63
CA PRO A 160 28.98 -6.60 15.18
C PRO A 160 30.12 -6.97 16.12
N ARG A 161 29.81 -7.20 17.40
CA ARG A 161 30.80 -7.65 18.37
C ARG A 161 31.53 -8.80 17.68
N PRO A 162 32.87 -8.82 17.68
CA PRO A 162 33.61 -9.91 17.08
C PRO A 162 32.99 -11.19 17.59
N ILE A 163 32.50 -12.01 16.66
CA ILE A 163 32.28 -13.41 16.95
C ILE A 163 33.67 -13.85 17.38
N VAL A 164 33.86 -14.04 18.69
CA VAL A 164 35.07 -14.71 19.16
C VAL A 164 35.06 -16.01 18.37
N ASN A 165 36.02 -16.17 17.47
CA ASN A 165 36.34 -17.48 16.92
C ASN A 165 36.69 -18.33 18.13
N VAL A 166 35.68 -19.00 18.68
CA VAL A 166 35.89 -20.20 19.45
C VAL A 166 36.65 -21.09 18.47
N PRO A 167 37.85 -21.58 18.83
CA PRO A 167 38.60 -22.44 17.94
C PRO A 167 37.68 -23.55 17.44
N VAL A 168 37.65 -23.74 16.13
CA VAL A 168 37.04 -24.91 15.51
C VAL A 168 37.79 -26.12 16.08
N HIS A 169 37.20 -26.82 17.05
CA HIS A 169 37.59 -28.19 17.31
C HIS A 169 37.19 -29.04 16.09
N PRO A 170 38.05 -29.96 15.61
CA PRO A 170 37.67 -30.92 14.58
C PRO A 170 36.54 -31.84 15.09
N PRO A 171 35.76 -32.46 14.19
CA PRO A 171 34.56 -33.18 14.57
C PRO A 171 34.92 -34.50 15.25
N VAL A 172 34.50 -34.67 16.49
CA VAL A 172 34.37 -36.00 17.11
C VAL A 172 32.99 -36.06 17.77
N ALA A 173 32.16 -36.98 17.30
CA ALA A 173 30.85 -37.30 17.84
C ALA A 173 30.97 -38.26 19.06
N PRO A 174 29.87 -38.58 19.77
CA PRO A 174 29.61 -38.41 21.21
C PRO A 174 29.88 -39.72 22.00
N PRO A 175 29.29 -40.07 23.18
CA PRO A 175 28.40 -39.36 24.14
C PRO A 175 28.77 -39.55 25.63
N VAL A 176 28.26 -38.72 26.56
CA VAL A 176 27.63 -39.16 27.85
C VAL A 176 27.14 -37.99 28.70
N GLU A 177 25.89 -38.14 29.15
CA GLU A 177 25.24 -37.67 30.39
C GLU A 177 25.82 -36.46 31.15
N ALA A 178 25.01 -35.41 31.27
CA ALA A 178 25.07 -34.48 32.39
C ALA A 178 23.68 -34.22 32.98
N LYS A 179 23.58 -34.47 34.28
CA LYS A 179 22.47 -34.19 35.20
C LYS A 179 22.05 -32.70 35.18
N PRO A 180 20.82 -32.37 35.63
CA PRO A 180 20.21 -31.07 35.37
C PRO A 180 20.74 -29.98 36.32
N VAL A 181 21.14 -28.84 35.75
CA VAL A 181 21.53 -27.61 36.46
C VAL A 181 20.44 -26.53 36.20
N PRO A 182 20.05 -25.73 37.20
CA PRO A 182 18.70 -25.19 37.32
C PRO A 182 18.43 -23.99 36.40
N LYS A 183 17.17 -23.90 35.94
CA LYS A 183 16.65 -22.79 35.14
C LYS A 183 16.67 -21.47 35.95
N PRO A 184 17.20 -20.36 35.40
CA PRO A 184 16.84 -19.03 35.87
C PRO A 184 15.36 -18.72 35.58
N PRO A 185 14.69 -17.88 36.38
CA PRO A 185 13.24 -17.71 36.31
C PRO A 185 12.83 -16.97 35.05
N VAL A 186 12.03 -17.63 34.21
CA VAL A 186 11.29 -16.98 33.12
C VAL A 186 10.02 -16.40 33.72
N THR A 187 10.03 -15.10 34.02
CA THR A 187 8.81 -14.32 34.27
C THR A 187 8.89 -12.98 33.54
N ALA A 188 8.75 -13.03 32.22
CA ALA A 188 8.17 -11.96 31.41
C ALA A 188 7.61 -12.61 30.13
N PRO A 189 6.32 -12.48 29.80
CA PRO A 189 5.78 -13.07 28.58
C PRO A 189 6.31 -12.28 27.39
N LEU A 190 7.30 -12.84 26.70
CA LEU A 190 7.71 -12.40 25.37
C LEU A 190 6.46 -12.38 24.49
N ALA A 191 5.96 -11.20 24.12
CA ALA A 191 4.85 -11.07 23.20
C ALA A 191 5.17 -11.84 21.92
N THR A 192 4.29 -12.76 21.51
CA THR A 192 4.49 -13.56 20.30
C THR A 192 4.68 -12.67 19.07
N PRO A 193 5.49 -13.06 18.07
CA PRO A 193 5.75 -12.26 16.87
C PRO A 193 4.50 -11.73 16.15
N LEU A 194 3.39 -12.49 16.20
CA LEU A 194 2.08 -12.10 15.66
C LEU A 194 1.47 -10.90 16.41
N THR A 195 1.64 -10.84 17.72
CA THR A 195 1.13 -9.77 18.59
C THR A 195 1.83 -8.45 18.28
N LEU A 196 3.16 -8.49 18.11
CA LEU A 196 3.97 -7.33 17.74
C LEU A 196 3.62 -6.82 16.33
N HIS A 197 3.41 -7.73 15.37
CA HIS A 197 2.98 -7.33 14.02
C HIS A 197 1.61 -6.63 14.04
N ARG A 198 0.67 -7.15 14.82
CA ARG A 198 -0.65 -6.52 14.97
C ARG A 198 -0.59 -5.18 15.68
N ALA A 199 0.28 -5.01 16.67
CA ALA A 199 0.56 -3.73 17.31
C ALA A 199 1.08 -2.69 16.29
N ALA A 200 2.01 -3.08 15.42
CA ALA A 200 2.54 -2.22 14.36
C ALA A 200 1.47 -1.81 13.33
N GLN A 201 0.59 -2.74 12.91
CA GLN A 201 -0.53 -2.44 12.02
C GLN A 201 -1.51 -1.42 12.63
N LEU A 202 -1.89 -1.62 13.90
CA LEU A 202 -2.77 -0.69 14.62
C LEU A 202 -2.14 0.69 14.79
N ARG A 203 -0.84 0.74 15.07
CA ARG A 203 -0.08 2.00 15.13
C ARG A 203 -0.13 2.75 13.79
N GLY A 204 0.14 2.06 12.68
CA GLY A 204 0.07 2.65 11.34
C GLY A 204 -1.32 3.18 11.00
N ALA A 205 -2.37 2.42 11.32
CA ALA A 205 -3.75 2.85 11.13
C ALA A 205 -4.11 4.08 12.00
N GLY A 206 -3.59 4.14 13.23
CA GLY A 206 -3.75 5.28 14.13
C GLY A 206 -3.11 6.56 13.58
N LEU A 207 -1.88 6.48 13.07
CA LEU A 207 -1.20 7.61 12.42
C LEU A 207 -1.93 8.07 11.15
N ALA A 208 -2.42 7.15 10.32
CA ALA A 208 -3.23 7.49 9.15
C ALA A 208 -4.53 8.22 9.55
N ALA A 209 -5.17 7.80 10.64
CA ALA A 209 -6.36 8.47 11.17
C ALA A 209 -6.06 9.90 11.66
N LEU A 210 -4.90 10.15 12.29
CA LEU A 210 -4.47 11.51 12.66
C LEU A 210 -4.31 12.40 11.42
N ASN A 211 -3.63 11.90 10.39
CA ASN A 211 -3.43 12.65 9.14
C ASN A 211 -4.75 12.95 8.43
N ALA A 212 -5.76 12.09 8.60
CA ALA A 212 -7.11 12.29 8.07
C ALA A 212 -8.01 13.17 8.97
N GLY A 213 -7.49 13.73 10.07
CA GLY A 213 -8.26 14.53 11.03
C GLY A 213 -9.23 13.72 11.91
N LYS A 214 -9.19 12.38 11.84
CA LYS A 214 -10.07 11.46 12.58
C LYS A 214 -9.46 11.15 13.95
N VAL A 215 -9.39 12.16 14.81
CA VAL A 215 -8.61 12.12 16.06
C VAL A 215 -9.11 11.06 17.04
N ASP A 216 -10.42 10.94 17.25
CA ASP A 216 -10.99 9.93 18.16
C ASP A 216 -10.67 8.49 17.73
N ARG A 217 -10.74 8.24 16.41
CA ARG A 217 -10.37 6.96 15.81
C ARG A 217 -8.88 6.68 15.99
N ALA A 218 -8.04 7.69 15.82
CA ALA A 218 -6.60 7.56 16.04
C ALA A 218 -6.26 7.18 17.48
N VAL A 219 -6.85 7.86 18.48
CA VAL A 219 -6.65 7.55 19.90
C VAL A 219 -7.05 6.12 20.21
N THR A 220 -8.19 5.67 19.69
CA THR A 220 -8.67 4.29 19.88
C THR A 220 -7.68 3.27 19.33
N LEU A 221 -7.21 3.45 18.08
CA LEU A 221 -6.26 2.54 17.43
C LEU A 221 -4.91 2.51 18.15
N LEU A 222 -4.40 3.67 18.59
CA LEU A 222 -3.13 3.76 19.31
C LEU A 222 -3.20 3.18 20.72
N ARG A 223 -4.35 3.24 21.41
CA ARG A 223 -4.56 2.53 22.67
C ARG A 223 -4.57 1.01 22.47
N GLN A 224 -5.22 0.52 21.43
CA GLN A 224 -5.18 -0.90 21.09
C GLN A 224 -3.75 -1.37 20.77
N ALA A 225 -2.99 -0.56 20.03
CA ALA A 225 -1.58 -0.84 19.77
C ALA A 225 -0.76 -0.89 21.07
N ALA A 226 -0.97 0.06 21.99
CA ALA A 226 -0.26 0.11 23.28
C ALA A 226 -0.61 -1.05 24.21
N ALA A 227 -1.82 -1.60 24.10
CA ALA A 227 -2.22 -2.78 24.87
C ALA A 227 -1.49 -4.05 24.39
N LEU A 228 -1.13 -4.12 23.10
CA LEU A 228 -0.40 -5.25 22.52
C LEU A 228 1.12 -5.12 22.67
N ASP A 229 1.63 -3.89 22.68
CA ASP A 229 3.05 -3.57 22.84
C ASP A 229 3.19 -2.34 23.74
N HIS A 230 3.21 -2.58 25.05
CA HIS A 230 3.26 -1.55 26.08
C HIS A 230 4.66 -0.93 26.23
N ASP A 231 5.70 -1.69 25.90
CA ASP A 231 7.09 -1.25 26.02
C ASP A 231 7.48 -0.26 24.92
N SER A 232 6.80 -0.29 23.78
CA SER A 232 7.09 0.57 22.63
C SER A 232 7.07 2.07 22.97
N PRO A 233 8.24 2.76 22.96
CA PRO A 233 8.28 4.21 23.18
C PRO A 233 7.61 4.98 22.05
N ALA A 234 7.58 4.38 20.86
CA ALA A 234 7.04 4.99 19.66
C ALA A 234 5.50 5.05 19.73
N ILE A 235 4.85 3.94 20.12
CA ILE A 235 3.39 3.90 20.34
C ILE A 235 2.98 4.86 21.45
N ARG A 236 3.75 4.91 22.56
CA ARG A 236 3.50 5.85 23.67
C ARG A 236 3.55 7.32 23.22
N THR A 237 4.56 7.68 22.43
CA THR A 237 4.72 9.05 21.92
C THR A 237 3.57 9.44 20.99
N ASP A 238 3.19 8.53 20.08
CA ASP A 238 2.10 8.77 19.13
C ASP A 238 0.75 8.90 19.84
N LEU A 239 0.48 8.03 20.82
CA LEU A 239 -0.74 8.10 21.64
C LEU A 239 -0.79 9.42 22.44
N ALA A 240 0.32 9.83 23.05
CA ALA A 240 0.39 11.08 23.78
C ALA A 240 0.13 12.30 22.87
N ARG A 241 0.66 12.28 21.64
CA ARG A 241 0.35 13.30 20.63
C ARG A 241 -1.14 13.29 20.26
N ALA A 242 -1.71 12.12 19.99
CA ALA A 242 -3.12 11.98 19.62
C ALA A 242 -4.05 12.53 20.72
N LEU A 243 -3.76 12.22 21.99
CA LEU A 243 -4.53 12.72 23.14
C LEU A 243 -4.45 14.24 23.28
N ARG A 244 -3.29 14.86 23.02
CA ARG A 244 -3.18 16.34 23.02
C ARG A 244 -4.04 16.97 21.94
N ILE A 245 -4.03 16.41 20.73
CA ILE A 245 -4.86 16.90 19.62
C ILE A 245 -6.34 16.69 19.95
N GLN A 246 -6.71 15.57 20.57
CA GLN A 246 -8.09 15.29 20.97
C GLN A 246 -8.58 16.35 21.97
N ALA A 247 -7.77 16.68 22.98
CA ALA A 247 -8.10 17.70 23.96
C ALA A 247 -8.28 19.09 23.33
N THR A 248 -7.42 19.48 22.38
CA THR A 248 -7.54 20.78 21.71
C THR A 248 -8.75 20.85 20.78
N VAL A 249 -9.13 19.75 20.12
CA VAL A 249 -10.34 19.68 19.29
C VAL A 249 -11.60 19.69 20.15
N ALA A 250 -11.60 18.98 21.28
CA ALA A 250 -12.72 18.95 22.22
C ALA A 250 -13.00 20.33 22.84
N ALA A 251 -11.94 21.09 23.17
CA ALA A 251 -12.07 22.44 23.71
C ALA A 251 -12.58 23.50 22.71
N ARG A 252 -12.61 23.15 21.40
CA ARG A 252 -13.09 24.03 20.33
C ARG A 252 -14.53 23.73 19.88
N ARG A 253 -15.16 22.71 20.47
CA ARG A 253 -16.56 22.34 20.22
C ARG A 253 -17.43 22.91 21.32
#